data_AF-A0A0L0W7I3-F1
#
_entry.id   AF-A0A0L0W7I3-F1
#
_cell.length_a   1.000
_cell.length_b   1.000
_cell.length_c   1.000
_cell.angle_alpha   90.00
_cell.angle_beta   90.00
_cell.angle_gamma   90.00
#
_symmetry.space_group_name_H-M   'P 1'
#
loop_
_entity.id
_entity.type
_entity.pdbx_description
1 polymer ?
#
loop_
_entity_poly.entity_id
_entity_poly.type
_entity_poly.pdbx_seq_one_letter_code
_entity_poly.pdbx_strand_id
1 'polypeptide(L)' 'MAEIKRKSRKDKRKKVLTPDDIMKYEIAKELGLAEKIEKMGWGGLTAKETGRIGGIMTVRKKAMKKQEDKKE' A
#
# COMPACT_ATOMS: atom_id res chain seq x y z
N MET A 1 30.89 13.82 -24.97
CA MET A 1 30.57 13.98 -23.55
C MET A 1 29.07 14.21 -23.39
N ALA A 2 28.48 13.51 -22.41
CA ALA A 2 27.17 13.73 -21.79
C ALA A 2 25.88 13.66 -22.64
N GLU A 3 25.28 12.46 -22.71
CA GLU A 3 23.82 12.33 -22.83
C GLU A 3 23.24 11.87 -21.49
N ILE A 4 22.97 12.84 -20.62
CA ILE A 4 22.28 12.59 -19.34
C ILE A 4 20.79 12.43 -19.64
N LYS A 5 20.37 11.18 -19.84
CA LYS A 5 18.95 10.79 -19.93
C LYS A 5 18.27 10.99 -18.57
N ARG A 6 17.80 12.21 -18.30
CA ARG A 6 16.99 12.55 -17.12
C ARG A 6 15.65 11.81 -17.17
N LYS A 7 15.52 10.76 -16.36
CA LYS A 7 14.35 9.88 -16.29
C LYS A 7 13.21 10.53 -15.49
N SER A 8 12.08 10.68 -16.19
CA SER A 8 10.69 10.86 -15.77
C SER A 8 10.34 11.98 -14.79
N ARG A 9 9.70 13.02 -15.35
CA ARG A 9 8.72 13.87 -14.66
C ARG A 9 7.71 12.97 -13.94
N LYS A 10 7.69 13.02 -12.60
CA LYS A 10 6.70 12.36 -11.77
C LYS A 10 5.37 13.10 -11.94
N ASP A 11 4.50 12.51 -12.77
CA ASP A 11 3.12 12.92 -13.02
C ASP A 11 2.40 13.12 -11.67
N LYS A 12 2.06 14.38 -11.36
CA LYS A 12 1.21 14.75 -10.23
C LYS A 12 -0.24 14.34 -10.54
N ARG A 13 -0.55 13.04 -10.45
CA ARG A 13 -1.92 12.56 -10.59
C ARG A 13 -2.63 12.66 -9.23
N LYS A 14 -3.59 13.56 -9.22
CA LYS A 14 -4.69 13.79 -8.28
C LYS A 14 -4.88 12.63 -7.28
N LYS A 15 -4.84 12.95 -5.98
CA LYS A 15 -5.22 12.08 -4.86
C LYS A 15 -6.68 11.67 -5.00
N VAL A 16 -6.95 10.67 -5.83
CA VAL A 16 -8.13 9.82 -5.65
C VAL A 16 -7.83 9.07 -4.36
N LEU A 17 -8.73 9.12 -3.38
CA LEU A 17 -8.64 8.22 -2.22
C LEU A 17 -8.68 6.81 -2.80
N THR A 18 -7.50 6.22 -3.00
CA THR A 18 -7.37 4.98 -3.73
C THR A 18 -8.00 3.88 -2.88
N PRO A 19 -8.67 2.87 -3.46
CA PRO A 19 -9.14 1.69 -2.70
C PRO A 19 -8.00 1.05 -1.89
N ASP A 20 -6.77 1.28 -2.33
CA ASP A 20 -5.51 1.01 -1.66
C ASP A 20 -5.39 1.59 -0.24
N ASP A 21 -5.80 2.85 -0.03
CA ASP A 21 -5.74 3.53 1.27
C ASP A 21 -6.83 3.04 2.21
N ILE A 22 -8.03 2.77 1.67
CA ILE A 22 -9.13 2.17 2.42
C ILE A 22 -8.73 0.75 2.87
N MET A 23 -8.17 -0.06 1.97
CA MET A 23 -7.67 -1.40 2.31
C MET A 23 -6.60 -1.37 3.40
N LYS A 24 -5.65 -0.43 3.32
CA LYS A 24 -4.63 -0.28 4.37
C LYS A 24 -5.26 0.02 5.73
N TYR A 25 -6.28 0.88 5.77
CA TYR A 25 -7.01 1.19 6.98
C TYR A 25 -7.84 0.00 7.49
N GLU A 26 -8.50 -0.75 6.62
CA GLU A 26 -9.23 -1.97 6.99
C GLU A 26 -8.29 -3.02 7.59
N ILE A 27 -7.15 -3.27 6.93
CA ILE A 27 -6.14 -4.22 7.44
C ILE A 27 -5.57 -3.73 8.77
N ALA A 28 -5.30 -2.43 8.89
CA ALA A 28 -4.86 -1.86 10.15
C ALA A 28 -5.92 -2.02 11.24
N LYS A 29 -7.20 -1.88 10.91
CA LYS A 29 -8.32 -2.08 11.84
C LYS A 29 -8.43 -3.54 12.27
N GLU A 30 -8.29 -4.50 11.35
CA GLU A 30 -8.22 -5.93 11.68
C GLU A 30 -7.03 -6.27 12.59
N LEU A 31 -5.88 -5.63 12.36
CA LEU A 31 -4.68 -5.85 13.17
C LEU A 31 -4.69 -5.10 14.51
N GLY A 32 -5.73 -4.31 14.82
CA GLY A 32 -5.80 -3.48 16.03
C GLY A 32 -4.85 -2.28 16.01
N LEU A 33 -4.33 -1.92 14.83
CA LEU A 33 -3.39 -0.83 14.62
C LEU A 33 -4.06 0.48 14.20
N ALA A 34 -5.34 0.44 13.80
CA ALA A 34 -6.08 1.61 13.36
C ALA A 34 -6.07 2.74 14.40
N GLU A 35 -6.33 2.44 15.67
CA GLU A 35 -6.28 3.45 16.73
C GLU A 35 -4.89 4.11 16.86
N LYS A 36 -3.83 3.33 16.65
CA LYS A 36 -2.46 3.79 16.74
C LYS A 36 -2.08 4.65 15.53
N ILE A 37 -2.62 4.34 14.35
CA ILE A 37 -2.52 5.18 13.15
C ILE A 37 -3.30 6.49 13.34
N GLU A 38 -4.51 6.44 13.91
CA GLU A 38 -5.29 7.66 14.17
C GLU A 38 -4.63 8.55 15.23
N LYS A 39 -4.02 7.95 16.26
CA LYS A 39 -3.34 8.69 17.34
C LYS A 39 -1.93 9.17 16.98
N MET A 40 -1.12 8.33 16.33
CA MET A 40 0.32 8.59 16.08
C MET A 40 0.68 8.70 14.59
N GLY A 41 -0.25 8.41 13.68
CA GLY A 41 0.01 8.31 12.25
C GLY A 41 0.76 7.04 11.86
N TRP A 42 0.99 6.88 10.57
CA TRP A 42 1.77 5.76 10.00
C TRP A 42 3.22 5.71 10.50
N GLY A 43 3.78 6.85 10.95
CA GLY A 43 5.12 6.94 11.52
C GLY A 43 5.25 6.42 12.96
N GLY A 44 4.13 6.27 13.68
CA GLY A 44 4.12 5.74 15.05
C GLY A 44 3.98 4.22 15.15
N LEU A 45 3.82 3.54 14.01
CA LEU A 45 3.80 2.09 13.95
C LEU A 45 5.21 1.52 13.86
N THR A 46 5.42 0.35 14.47
CA THR A 46 6.67 -0.39 14.30
C THR A 46 6.78 -0.95 12.88
N ALA A 47 8.01 -1.16 12.41
CA ALA A 47 8.26 -1.78 11.10
C ALA A 47 7.57 -3.14 10.94
N LYS A 48 7.37 -3.89 12.03
CA LYS A 48 6.68 -5.18 12.05
C LYS A 48 5.16 -5.02 11.84
N GLU A 49 4.57 -3.98 12.41
CA GLU A 49 3.15 -3.62 12.29
C GLU A 49 2.84 -3.10 10.87
N THR A 50 3.56 -2.06 10.43
CA THR A 50 3.40 -1.49 9.07
C THR A 50 3.77 -2.50 7.98
N GLY A 51 4.80 -3.32 8.22
CA GLY A 51 5.21 -4.39 7.30
C GLY A 51 4.16 -5.49 7.15
N ARG A 52 3.41 -5.83 8.20
CA ARG A 52 2.27 -6.75 8.12
C ARG A 52 1.14 -6.19 7.27
N ILE A 53 0.79 -4.91 7.47
CA ILE A 53 -0.26 -4.23 6.67
C ILE A 53 0.12 -4.25 5.18
N GLY A 54 1.33 -3.82 4.84
CA GLY A 54 1.83 -3.83 3.45
C GLY A 54 1.99 -5.24 2.87
N GLY A 55 2.33 -6.22 3.72
CA GLY A 55 2.42 -7.63 3.35
C GLY A 55 1.06 -8.22 2.95
N ILE A 56 0.04 -8.06 3.79
CA ILE A 56 -1.33 -8.54 3.51
C ILE A 56 -1.88 -7.90 2.24
N MET A 57 -1.64 -6.60 2.08
CA MET A 57 -2.03 -5.86 0.88
C MET A 57 -1.37 -6.40 -0.39
N THR A 58 -0.08 -6.75 -0.32
CA THR A 58 0.67 -7.36 -1.44
C THR A 58 0.18 -8.78 -1.73
N VAL A 59 -0.10 -9.57 -0.69
CA VAL A 59 -0.66 -10.92 -0.81
C VAL A 59 -2.03 -10.86 -1.47
N ARG A 60 -2.91 -9.93 -1.07
CA ARG A 60 -4.24 -9.76 -1.66
C ARG A 60 -4.17 -9.39 -3.15
N LYS A 61 -3.25 -8.48 -3.53
CA LYS A 61 -2.97 -8.16 -4.95
C LYS A 61 -2.43 -9.37 -5.74
N LYS A 62 -1.52 -10.15 -5.16
CA LYS A 62 -1.00 -11.37 -5.80
C LYS A 62 -2.07 -12.48 -5.92
N ALA A 63 -2.91 -12.63 -4.90
CA ALA A 63 -3.98 -13.62 -4.88
C ALA A 63 -5.04 -13.32 -5.95
N MET A 64 -5.45 -12.06 -6.10
CA MET A 64 -6.37 -11.66 -7.17
C MET A 64 -5.81 -12.02 -8.56
N LYS A 65 -4.55 -11.68 -8.82
CA LYS A 65 -3.89 -12.03 -10.09
C LYS A 65 -3.79 -13.54 -10.33
N LYS A 66 -3.62 -14.33 -9.26
CA LYS A 66 -3.53 -15.80 -9.34
C LYS A 66 -4.90 -16.48 -9.42
N GLN A 67 -5.96 -15.83 -8.94
CA GLN A 67 -7.34 -16.31 -9.08
C GLN A 67 -7.92 -16.00 -10.46
N GLU A 68 -7.47 -14.92 -11.10
CA GLU A 68 -7.85 -14.57 -12.48
C GLU A 68 -7.32 -15.60 -13.49
N ASP A 69 -6.11 -16.13 -13.26
CA ASP A 69 -5.47 -17.18 -14.07
C ASP A 69 -6.05 -18.59 -13.86
N LYS A 70 -6.76 -18.82 -12.75
CA LYS A 70 -7.40 -20.12 -12.43
C LYS A 70 -8.86 -20.21 -12.87
N LYS A 71 -9.38 -19.16 -13.51
CA LYS A 71 -10.78 -19.10 -13.96
C LYS A 71 -10.91 -19.28 -15.49
N GLU A 72 -9.82 -19.58 -16.18
CA GLU A 72 -9.80 -19.95 -17.59
C GLU A 72 -9.69 -21.47 -17.77
#